data_AF-A0A2W6EJG6-F1
#
_entry.id   AF-A0A2W6EJG6-F1
#
_cell.length_a   1.000
_cell.length_b   1.000
_cell.length_c   1.000
_cell.angle_alpha   90.00
_cell.angle_beta   90.00
_cell.angle_gamma   90.00
#
_symmetry.space_group_name_H-M   'P 1'
#
loop_
_entity.id
_entity.type
_entity.pdbx_description
1 polymer ?
#
loop_
_entity_poly.entity_id
_entity_poly.type
_entity_poly.pdbx_seq_one_letter_code
_entity_poly.pdbx_strand_id
1 'polypeptide(L)'
;MCWDRPLCGCNESVYSAWFPLAGRWLGFADAAVTIDAIERPFSVQLLVPGPVVATHPLQGFCGRWTVSGPILLAAITLRSDD
;
A
#
# COMPACT_ATOMS: atom_id res chain seq x y z
N MET A 1 -6.20 -17.62 -12.29
CA MET A 1 -5.82 -18.00 -10.92
C MET A 1 -4.31 -18.13 -10.87
N CYS A 2 -3.67 -17.08 -10.38
CA CYS A 2 -2.26 -16.93 -9.97
C CYS A 2 -2.03 -15.42 -9.98
N TRP A 3 -2.72 -14.73 -9.06
CA TRP A 3 -2.28 -13.40 -8.70
C TRP A 3 -1.00 -13.63 -7.91
N ASP A 4 0.11 -13.16 -8.46
CA ASP A 4 1.45 -13.38 -7.93
C ASP A 4 1.44 -13.13 -6.42
N ARG A 5 1.90 -14.09 -5.62
CA ARG A 5 1.86 -14.03 -4.14
C ARG A 5 2.28 -12.67 -3.53
N PRO A 6 3.26 -11.92 -4.09
CA PRO A 6 3.55 -10.54 -3.68
C PRO A 6 2.44 -9.51 -3.90
N LEU A 7 1.65 -9.60 -4.96
CA LEU A 7 0.53 -8.70 -5.19
C LEU A 7 -0.57 -8.87 -4.14
N CYS A 8 -0.83 -10.11 -3.71
CA CYS A 8 -1.84 -10.39 -2.69
C CYS A 8 -1.44 -9.80 -1.32
N GLY A 9 -0.17 -9.99 -0.91
CA GLY A 9 0.33 -9.45 0.35
C GLY A 9 0.48 -7.93 0.36
N CYS A 10 0.86 -7.32 -0.76
CA CYS A 10 0.89 -5.85 -0.86
C CYS A 10 -0.51 -5.25 -0.71
N ASN A 11 -1.53 -5.83 -1.36
CA ASN A 11 -2.92 -5.36 -1.22
C ASN A 11 -3.43 -5.43 0.21
N GLU A 12 -3.10 -6.49 0.95
CA GLU A 12 -3.54 -6.66 2.34
C GLU A 12 -2.89 -5.64 3.29
N SER A 13 -1.59 -5.34 3.09
CA SER A 13 -0.91 -4.25 3.81
C SER A 13 -1.48 -2.88 3.45
N VAL A 14 -1.81 -2.64 2.17
CA VAL A 14 -2.43 -1.39 1.70
C VAL A 14 -3.79 -1.18 2.34
N TYR A 15 -4.63 -2.22 2.34
CA TYR A 15 -5.91 -2.17 3.03
C TYR A 15 -5.75 -1.88 4.53
N SER A 16 -4.79 -2.53 5.18
CA SER A 16 -4.52 -2.35 6.61
C SER A 16 -4.00 -0.96 6.96
N ALA A 17 -3.21 -0.32 6.09
CA ALA A 17 -2.76 1.06 6.28
C ALA A 17 -3.88 2.07 5.96
N TRP A 18 -4.71 1.78 4.97
CA TRP A 18 -5.78 2.66 4.52
C TRP A 18 -7.00 2.68 5.45
N PHE A 19 -7.49 1.51 5.87
CA PHE A 19 -8.73 1.37 6.63
C PHE A 19 -8.79 2.24 7.91
N PRO A 20 -7.76 2.29 8.78
CA PRO A 20 -7.78 3.15 9.97
C PRO A 20 -7.69 4.66 9.64
N LEU A 21 -7.14 5.04 8.47
CA LEU A 21 -6.99 6.45 8.07
C LEU A 21 -8.24 6.98 7.37
N ALA A 22 -8.86 6.17 6.53
CA ALA A 22 -9.95 6.60 5.65
C ALA A 22 -11.34 6.18 6.14
N GLY A 23 -11.44 5.17 7.01
CA GLY A 23 -12.71 4.63 7.51
C GLY A 23 -13.64 4.11 6.41
N ARG A 24 -13.11 3.83 5.22
CA ARG A 24 -13.87 3.43 4.02
C ARG A 24 -13.11 2.40 3.21
N TRP A 25 -13.81 1.67 2.36
CA TRP A 25 -13.19 0.71 1.44
C TRP A 25 -12.34 1.41 0.37
N LEU A 26 -11.20 0.83 0.00
CA LEU A 26 -10.39 1.24 -1.16
C LEU A 26 -10.56 0.20 -2.26
N GLY A 27 -11.21 0.56 -3.37
CA GLY A 27 -11.36 -0.32 -4.51
C GLY A 27 -10.06 -0.50 -5.28
N PHE A 28 -9.95 -1.58 -6.05
CA PHE A 28 -8.79 -1.83 -6.91
C PHE A 28 -8.56 -0.73 -7.97
N ALA A 29 -9.63 -0.02 -8.37
CA ALA A 29 -9.54 1.09 -9.32
C ALA A 29 -9.17 2.43 -8.65
N ASP A 30 -9.23 2.50 -7.31
CA ASP A 30 -8.99 3.72 -6.55
C ASP A 30 -7.52 3.92 -6.18
N ALA A 31 -6.67 2.91 -6.45
CA ALA A 31 -5.25 2.94 -6.15
C ALA A 31 -4.43 2.16 -7.17
N ALA A 32 -3.33 2.76 -7.62
CA ALA A 32 -2.34 2.13 -8.49
C ALA A 32 -1.17 1.63 -7.64
N VAL A 33 -0.91 0.32 -7.66
CA VAL A 33 0.22 -0.31 -6.96
C VAL A 33 1.33 -0.62 -7.96
N THR A 34 2.50 -0.04 -7.74
CA THR A 34 3.73 -0.34 -8.48
C THR A 34 4.65 -1.15 -7.57
N ILE A 35 5.09 -2.31 -8.03
CA ILE A 35 6.00 -3.19 -7.29
C ILE A 35 7.32 -3.23 -8.04
N ASP A 36 8.41 -2.92 -7.34
CA ASP A 36 9.75 -3.20 -7.83
C ASP A 36 10.15 -4.60 -7.35
N ALA A 37 10.35 -5.52 -8.30
CA ALA A 37 10.66 -6.91 -8.02
C ALA A 37 12.14 -7.13 -7.64
N ILE A 38 13.02 -6.18 -7.93
CA ILE A 38 14.47 -6.27 -7.75
C ILE A 38 14.87 -5.66 -6.41
N GLU A 39 14.48 -4.41 -6.17
CA GLU A 39 14.84 -3.66 -4.96
C GLU A 39 13.87 -3.93 -3.80
N ARG A 40 12.72 -4.54 -4.11
CA ARG A 40 11.60 -4.85 -3.20
C ARG A 40 10.87 -3.68 -2.50
N PRO A 41 10.91 -2.40 -2.95
CA PRO A 41 9.88 -1.45 -2.56
C PRO A 41 8.59 -1.70 -3.36
N PHE A 42 7.48 -1.25 -2.79
CA PHE A 42 6.25 -1.03 -3.53
C PHE A 42 5.71 0.38 -3.22
N SER A 43 5.10 0.98 -4.22
CA SER A 43 4.51 2.31 -4.12
C SER A 43 3.04 2.22 -4.50
N VAL A 44 2.22 2.94 -3.76
CA VAL A 44 0.78 3.01 -3.98
C VAL A 44 0.42 4.45 -4.19
N GLN A 45 -0.16 4.76 -5.34
CA GLN A 45 -0.69 6.09 -5.63
C GLN A 45 -2.21 6.03 -5.55
N LEU A 46 -2.81 6.94 -4.79
CA LEU A 46 -4.26 7.08 -4.74
C LEU A 46 -4.74 7.80 -6.00
N LEU A 47 -5.70 7.20 -6.69
CA LEU A 47 -6.35 7.78 -7.88
C LEU A 47 -7.61 8.57 -7.50
N VAL A 48 -7.96 8.55 -6.21
CA VAL A 48 -9.06 9.30 -5.60
C VAL A 48 -8.52 10.22 -4.50
N PRO A 49 -9.23 11.30 -4.14
CA PRO A 49 -8.83 12.14 -3.01
C PRO A 49 -8.71 11.31 -1.72
N GLY A 50 -7.48 11.20 -1.18
CA GLY A 50 -7.22 10.49 0.08
C GLY A 50 -7.71 11.24 1.31
N PRO A 51 -7.82 10.57 2.47
CA PRO A 51 -8.10 11.23 3.73
C PRO A 51 -6.98 12.22 4.08
N VAL A 52 -7.32 13.25 4.86
CA VAL A 52 -6.33 14.18 5.40
C VAL A 52 -5.65 13.52 6.59
N VAL A 53 -4.33 13.34 6.51
CA VAL A 53 -3.48 12.79 7.57
C VAL A 53 -2.45 13.85 7.92
N ALA A 54 -2.29 14.17 9.21
CA ALA A 54 -1.35 15.18 9.67
C ALA A 54 -1.41 16.49 8.85
N THR A 55 -2.63 17.00 8.64
CA THR A 55 -2.95 18.23 7.88
C THR A 55 -2.83 18.18 6.35
N HIS A 56 -2.30 17.11 5.78
CA HIS A 56 -2.13 16.96 4.32
C HIS A 56 -3.01 15.85 3.73
N PRO A 57 -3.58 16.03 2.53
CA PRO A 57 -4.28 14.95 1.85
C PRO A 57 -3.28 13.86 1.49
N LEU A 58 -3.58 12.63 1.91
CA LEU A 58 -2.79 11.46 1.58
C LEU A 58 -2.86 11.23 0.07
N GLN A 59 -1.71 11.27 -0.61
CA GLN A 59 -1.63 11.04 -2.06
C GLN A 59 -1.21 9.60 -2.39
N GLY A 60 -0.66 8.88 -1.41
CA GLY A 60 -0.14 7.55 -1.62
C GLY A 60 0.66 7.02 -0.44
N PHE A 61 1.21 5.83 -0.62
CA PHE A 61 1.98 5.10 0.37
C PHE A 61 3.23 4.51 -0.28
N CYS A 62 4.32 4.48 0.47
CA CYS A 62 5.47 3.66 0.10
C CYS A 62 5.64 2.55 1.13
N GLY A 63 5.97 1.37 0.65
CA GLY A 63 6.20 0.22 1.49
C GLY A 63 7.34 -0.64 0.97
N ARG A 64 7.73 -1.60 1.79
CA ARG A 64 8.69 -2.64 1.42
C ARG A 64 8.06 -3.98 1.68
N TRP A 65 8.43 -4.95 0.87
CA TRP A 65 8.02 -6.33 1.07
C TRP A 65 9.22 -7.26 1.08
N THR A 66 9.09 -8.36 1.80
CA THR A 66 10.07 -9.44 1.80
C THR A 66 9.39 -10.78 1.86
N VAL A 67 10.10 -11.82 1.41
CA VAL A 67 9.64 -13.19 1.44
C VAL A 67 10.65 -13.99 2.23
N SER A 68 10.19 -14.63 3.29
CA SER A 68 11.01 -15.51 4.13
C SER A 68 10.30 -16.87 4.20
N GLY A 69 10.80 -17.84 3.43
CA GLY A 69 10.17 -19.15 3.29
C GLY A 69 8.72 -19.04 2.76
N PRO A 70 7.72 -19.63 3.45
CA PRO A 70 6.33 -19.54 3.02
C PRO A 70 5.67 -18.21 3.39
N ILE A 71 6.33 -17.31 4.12
CA ILE A 71 5.74 -16.08 4.65
C ILE A 71 6.08 -14.92 3.73
N LEU A 72 5.07 -14.09 3.44
CA LEU A 72 5.25 -12.80 2.82
C LEU A 72 4.94 -11.70 3.85
N LEU A 73 5.87 -10.77 3.99
CA LEU A 73 5.75 -9.64 4.89
C LEU A 73 5.77 -8.35 4.08
N ALA A 74 4.80 -7.47 4.29
CA ALA A 74 4.76 -6.16 3.66
C ALA A 74 4.49 -5.08 4.73
N ALA A 75 5.32 -4.06 4.74
CA ALA A 75 5.26 -2.94 5.68
C ALA A 75 5.13 -1.64 4.92
N ILE A 76 4.25 -0.75 5.39
CA ILE A 76 3.99 0.57 4.79
C ILE A 76 4.46 1.62 5.78
N THR A 77 5.18 2.62 5.27
CA THR A 77 5.55 3.81 6.03
C THR A 77 4.76 5.00 5.53
N LEU A 78 4.03 5.65 6.44
CA LEU A 78 3.40 6.93 6.17
C LEU A 78 4.48 8.00 6.32
N ARG A 79 4.84 8.63 5.21
CA ARG A 79 5.62 9.86 5.29
C ARG A 79 4.64 10.99 5.63
N SER A 80 4.65 11.40 6.89
CA SER A 80 4.19 12.74 7.25
C SER A 80 5.30 13.68 6.79
N ASP A 81 5.08 14.47 5.75
CA ASP A 81 5.86 15.70 5.64
C ASP A 81 5.39 16.62 6.79
N ASP A 82 6.38 17.18 7.49
CA ASP A 82 6.23 18.10 8.63
C ASP A 82 5.71 19.47 8.16
#